data_AF-S7KGK1-F1
#
_entry.id   AF-S7KGK1-F1
#
_cell.length_a   1.000
_cell.length_b   1.000
_cell.length_c   1.000
_cell.angle_alpha   90.00
_cell.angle_beta   90.00
_cell.angle_gamma   90.00
#
_symmetry.space_group_name_H-M   'P 1'
#
loop_
_entity.id
_entity.type
_entity.pdbx_description
1 polymer ?
#
loop_
_entity_poly.entity_id
_entity_poly.type
_entity_poly.pdbx_seq_one_letter_code
_entity_poly.pdbx_strand_id
1 'polypeptide(L)'
;MTLPILNSGISNLAKDSILTSQDKVSLYLSISSHHWYGVPLAIISFLLFLISLVGLITGFAYINLAPQHVCLFYEAILPFILPSVCAVIFLVIPMGICSARHNTQIIEKHKKLARDNYLAIRRFCETNSHKISKHSVVKFIEDFVLLKEYPKLFSQSTLSHTRKAIPKKQSPESFIHDSLIREAIESAFDRVFMSDRERREEDQKESLASKKTGTPSAYSGSADNLLLR
;
A
#
# COMPACT_ATOMS: atom_id res chain seq x y z
N MET A 1 -30.80 -15.84 -12.80
CA MET A 1 -29.80 -15.37 -13.78
C MET A 1 -28.44 -15.84 -13.34
N THR A 2 -27.96 -16.90 -13.97
CA THR A 2 -26.75 -17.67 -13.65
C THR A 2 -25.60 -17.22 -14.56
N LEU A 3 -24.47 -16.83 -13.97
CA LEU A 3 -23.23 -16.52 -14.70
C LEU A 3 -22.58 -17.82 -15.19
N PRO A 4 -22.19 -17.95 -16.47
CA PRO A 4 -21.60 -19.17 -16.99
C PRO A 4 -20.11 -19.29 -16.61
N ILE A 5 -19.84 -20.27 -15.74
CA ILE A 5 -18.79 -21.30 -15.82
C ILE A 5 -17.45 -20.85 -16.46
N LEU A 6 -16.53 -20.39 -15.60
CA LEU A 6 -15.08 -20.37 -15.83
C LEU A 6 -14.49 -21.68 -15.27
N ASN A 7 -14.72 -22.83 -15.94
CA ASN A 7 -14.40 -24.16 -15.39
C ASN A 7 -13.61 -25.06 -16.35
N SER A 8 -12.46 -24.59 -16.87
CA SER A 8 -11.56 -25.49 -17.62
C SER A 8 -10.08 -25.14 -17.44
N GLY A 9 -9.67 -24.88 -16.20
CA GLY A 9 -8.25 -24.68 -15.83
C GLY A 9 -7.95 -24.76 -14.33
N ILE A 10 -8.84 -25.37 -13.54
CA ILE A 10 -8.79 -25.34 -12.05
C ILE A 10 -7.86 -26.43 -11.47
N SER A 11 -7.38 -27.39 -12.26
CA SER A 11 -6.89 -28.66 -11.71
C SER A 11 -5.48 -28.67 -11.11
N ASN A 12 -4.69 -27.58 -11.11
CA ASN A 12 -3.33 -27.61 -10.53
C ASN A 12 -2.85 -26.35 -9.77
N LEU A 13 -3.72 -25.37 -9.49
CA LEU A 13 -3.34 -24.09 -8.84
C LEU A 13 -4.32 -23.61 -7.76
N ALA A 14 -4.97 -24.56 -7.07
CA ALA A 14 -5.82 -24.31 -5.91
C ALA A 14 -5.08 -23.77 -4.65
N LYS A 15 -3.92 -23.11 -4.77
CA LYS A 15 -3.09 -22.70 -3.63
C LYS A 15 -2.88 -21.19 -3.45
N ASP A 16 -3.25 -20.35 -4.41
CA ASP A 16 -3.20 -18.89 -4.28
C ASP A 16 -4.61 -18.31 -4.48
N SER A 17 -5.38 -18.19 -3.40
CA SER A 17 -6.68 -17.51 -3.44
C SER A 17 -6.47 -16.03 -3.75
N ILE A 18 -6.88 -15.59 -4.93
CA ILE A 18 -6.98 -14.16 -5.21
C ILE A 18 -8.11 -13.60 -4.33
N LEU A 19 -7.83 -12.50 -3.61
CA LEU A 19 -8.83 -11.83 -2.77
C LEU A 19 -9.98 -11.32 -3.64
N THR A 20 -11.20 -11.53 -3.17
CA THR A 20 -12.39 -10.97 -3.82
C THR A 20 -12.40 -9.44 -3.67
N SER A 21 -13.19 -8.74 -4.50
CA SER A 21 -13.36 -7.29 -4.37
C SER A 21 -13.87 -6.89 -2.98
N GLN A 22 -14.78 -7.67 -2.39
CA GLN A 22 -15.27 -7.45 -1.03
C GLN A 22 -14.17 -7.60 0.03
N ASP A 23 -13.28 -8.59 -0.12
CA ASP A 23 -12.14 -8.76 0.79
C ASP A 23 -11.13 -7.63 0.67
N LYS A 24 -10.93 -7.08 -0.53
CA LYS A 24 -10.08 -5.91 -0.76
C LYS A 24 -10.65 -4.65 -0.10
N VAL A 25 -11.96 -4.43 -0.20
CA VAL A 25 -12.64 -3.32 0.49
C VAL A 25 -12.55 -3.48 2.01
N SER A 26 -12.77 -4.68 2.55
CA SER A 26 -12.67 -4.90 4.01
C SER A 26 -11.24 -4.70 4.51
N LEU A 27 -10.24 -5.10 3.72
CA LEU A 27 -8.84 -4.86 4.02
C LEU A 27 -8.51 -3.35 3.97
N TYR A 28 -9.03 -2.62 2.99
CA TYR A 28 -8.93 -1.16 2.92
C TYR A 28 -9.55 -0.49 4.15
N LEU A 29 -10.79 -0.84 4.51
CA LEU A 29 -11.47 -0.29 5.68
C LEU A 29 -10.66 -0.55 6.96
N SER A 30 -10.08 -1.75 7.08
CA SER A 30 -9.21 -2.10 8.20
C SER A 30 -7.88 -1.35 8.22
N ILE A 31 -7.32 -1.00 7.05
CA ILE A 31 -6.10 -0.19 6.97
C ILE A 31 -6.43 1.28 7.27
N SER A 32 -7.53 1.79 6.72
CA SER A 32 -7.97 3.17 6.93
C SER A 32 -8.30 3.45 8.38
N SER A 33 -8.96 2.50 9.08
CA SER A 33 -9.27 2.66 10.50
C SER A 33 -8.01 2.82 11.36
N HIS A 34 -6.88 2.23 10.99
CA HIS A 34 -5.65 2.41 11.74
C HIS A 34 -5.12 3.83 11.76
N HIS A 35 -5.26 4.56 10.66
CA HIS A 35 -4.82 5.94 10.61
C HIS A 35 -5.51 6.78 11.69
N TRP A 36 -6.74 6.40 12.04
CA TRP A 36 -7.55 7.04 13.07
C TRP A 36 -7.28 6.55 14.49
N TYR A 37 -6.83 5.31 14.70
CA TYR A 37 -6.62 4.76 16.06
C TYR A 37 -5.15 4.59 16.46
N GLY A 38 -4.30 4.14 15.54
CA GLY A 38 -2.90 3.83 15.83
C GLY A 38 -1.99 5.05 15.84
N VAL A 39 -2.18 5.99 14.90
CA VAL A 39 -1.36 7.19 14.81
C VAL A 39 -1.53 8.09 16.05
N PRO A 40 -2.75 8.37 16.53
CA PRO A 40 -2.91 9.14 17.77
C PRO A 40 -2.28 8.45 18.99
N LEU A 41 -2.38 7.12 19.08
CA LEU A 41 -1.77 6.35 20.17
C LEU A 41 -0.25 6.51 20.21
N ALA A 42 0.39 6.48 19.04
CA ALA A 42 1.83 6.72 18.92
C ALA A 42 2.23 8.14 19.33
N ILE A 43 1.47 9.14 18.91
CA ILE A 43 1.70 10.55 19.25
C ILE A 43 1.55 10.78 20.76
N ILE A 44 0.49 10.26 21.38
CA ILE A 44 0.26 10.40 22.82
C ILE A 44 1.38 9.71 23.61
N SER A 45 1.79 8.51 23.21
CA SER A 45 2.91 7.80 23.84
C SER A 45 4.21 8.62 23.77
N PHE A 46 4.49 9.23 22.62
CA PHE A 46 5.66 10.09 22.44
C PHE A 46 5.61 11.35 23.31
N LEU A 47 4.46 12.00 23.42
CA LEU A 47 4.28 13.17 24.29
C LEU A 47 4.48 12.81 25.77
N LEU A 48 3.89 11.70 26.22
CA LEU A 48 4.08 11.20 27.59
C LEU A 48 5.54 10.88 27.89
N PHE A 49 6.25 10.32 26.90
CA PHE A 49 7.69 10.07 27.01
C PHE A 49 8.47 11.37 27.19
N LEU A 50 8.19 12.41 26.40
CA LEU A 50 8.85 13.72 26.53
C LEU A 50 8.59 14.37 27.89
N ILE A 51 7.34 14.33 28.37
CA ILE A 51 7.00 14.86 29.70
C ILE A 51 7.75 14.10 30.79
N SER A 52 7.78 12.77 30.71
CA SER A 52 8.51 11.92 31.66
C SER A 52 10.02 12.19 31.61
N LEU A 53 10.57 12.44 30.42
CA LEU A 53 11.98 12.76 30.24
C LEU A 53 12.33 14.09 30.90
N VAL A 54 11.50 15.12 30.71
CA VAL A 54 11.68 16.41 31.39
C VAL A 54 11.60 16.23 32.90
N GLY A 55 10.61 15.50 33.40
CA GLY A 55 10.48 15.19 34.83
C GLY A 55 11.71 14.47 35.40
N LEU A 56 12.25 13.47 34.69
CA LEU A 56 13.49 12.80 35.08
C LEU A 56 14.67 13.77 35.12
N ILE A 57 14.87 14.58 34.08
CA ILE A 57 15.97 15.56 34.02
C ILE A 57 15.85 16.56 35.16
N THR A 58 14.66 17.10 35.42
CA THR A 58 14.41 18.02 36.53
C THR A 58 14.68 17.34 37.88
N GLY A 59 14.19 16.12 38.10
CA GLY A 59 14.44 15.36 39.33
C GLY A 59 15.93 15.09 39.56
N PHE A 60 16.67 14.69 38.52
CA PHE A 60 18.12 14.52 38.60
C PHE A 60 18.86 15.83 38.85
N ALA A 61 18.46 16.93 38.21
CA ALA A 61 19.04 18.24 38.45
C ALA A 61 18.86 18.65 39.92
N TYR A 62 17.66 18.44 40.48
CA TYR A 62 17.39 18.69 41.90
C TYR A 62 18.27 17.86 42.82
N ILE A 63 18.47 16.57 42.55
CA ILE A 63 19.37 15.73 43.37
C ILE A 63 20.81 16.25 43.36
N ASN A 64 21.30 16.71 42.21
CA ASN A 64 22.69 17.16 42.06
C ASN A 64 22.93 18.60 42.56
N LEU A 65 21.90 19.44 42.56
CA LEU A 65 21.98 20.86 42.94
C LEU A 65 21.35 21.14 44.32
N ALA A 66 20.90 20.11 45.03
CA ALA A 66 20.19 20.27 46.29
C ALA A 66 21.09 20.92 47.37
N PRO A 67 20.65 22.04 47.99
CA PRO A 67 21.30 22.57 49.17
C PRO A 67 21.19 21.59 50.35
N GLN A 68 22.14 21.66 51.28
CA GLN A 68 22.38 20.69 52.37
C GLN A 68 21.19 20.42 53.33
N HIS A 69 20.07 21.12 53.20
CA HIS A 69 18.90 21.01 54.08
C HIS A 69 17.62 20.51 53.38
N VAL A 70 17.74 20.05 52.15
CA VAL A 70 16.59 19.58 51.35
C VAL A 70 16.33 18.10 51.56
N CYS A 71 15.08 17.73 51.85
CA CYS A 71 14.68 16.32 51.84
C CYS A 71 14.47 15.86 50.39
N LEU A 72 15.52 15.30 49.80
CA LEU A 72 15.52 14.78 48.41
C LEU A 72 14.36 13.85 48.09
N PHE A 73 13.89 13.08 49.07
CA PHE A 73 12.78 12.16 48.89
C PHE A 73 11.49 12.90 48.52
N TYR A 74 11.10 13.91 49.31
CA TYR A 74 9.86 14.67 49.09
C TYR A 74 10.00 15.75 48.03
N GLU A 75 11.20 16.30 47.81
CA GLU A 75 11.40 17.42 46.89
C GLU A 75 11.83 17.00 45.49
N ALA A 76 12.46 15.83 45.32
CA ALA A 76 12.97 15.37 44.02
C ALA A 76 12.39 14.02 43.58
N ILE A 77 12.47 13.01 44.46
CA ILE A 77 12.12 11.63 44.10
C ILE A 77 10.61 11.47 43.92
N LEU A 78 9.82 11.82 44.94
CA LEU A 78 8.37 11.66 44.94
C LEU A 78 7.64 12.51 43.86
N PRO A 79 7.99 13.79 43.64
CA PRO A 79 7.27 14.62 42.68
C PRO A 79 7.73 14.48 41.23
N PHE A 80 9.00 14.10 40.99
CA PHE A 80 9.56 14.09 39.63
C PHE A 80 10.00 12.70 39.18
N ILE A 81 10.88 12.04 39.93
CA ILE A 81 11.49 10.79 39.46
C ILE A 81 10.50 9.63 39.46
N LEU A 82 9.83 9.39 40.60
CA LEU A 82 8.88 8.30 40.76
C LEU A 82 7.73 8.36 39.74
N PRO A 83 6.98 9.48 39.59
CA PRO A 83 5.90 9.55 38.62
C PRO A 83 6.40 9.43 37.18
N SER A 84 7.58 9.95 36.85
CA SER A 84 8.16 9.81 35.51
C SER A 84 8.55 8.36 35.20
N VAL A 85 9.17 7.66 36.15
CA VAL A 85 9.49 6.23 36.00
C VAL A 85 8.20 5.41 35.86
N CYS A 86 7.21 5.67 36.71
CA CYS A 86 5.91 5.00 36.62
C CYS A 86 5.22 5.27 35.28
N ALA A 87 5.21 6.51 34.79
CA ALA A 87 4.63 6.85 33.49
C ALA A 87 5.34 6.11 32.34
N VAL A 88 6.67 6.01 32.38
CA VAL A 88 7.41 5.25 31.36
C VAL A 88 7.06 3.76 31.41
N ILE A 89 7.12 3.15 32.59
CA ILE A 89 6.92 1.71 32.76
C ILE A 89 5.47 1.29 32.45
N PHE A 90 4.50 2.04 32.98
CA PHE A 90 3.09 1.63 32.92
C PHE A 90 2.33 2.20 31.73
N LEU A 91 2.79 3.29 31.11
CA LEU A 91 2.10 3.92 29.99
C LEU A 91 2.93 3.86 28.71
N VAL A 92 4.11 4.49 28.70
CA VAL A 92 4.91 4.65 27.47
C VAL A 92 5.30 3.31 26.87
N ILE A 93 5.84 2.39 27.67
CA ILE A 93 6.29 1.07 27.19
C ILE A 93 5.11 0.26 26.62
N PRO A 94 4.00 0.04 27.36
CA PRO A 94 2.84 -0.68 26.82
C PRO A 94 2.26 -0.03 25.57
N MET A 95 2.08 1.29 25.56
CA MET A 95 1.57 2.01 24.39
C MET A 95 2.52 1.88 23.19
N GLY A 96 3.84 1.94 23.42
CA GLY A 96 4.86 1.72 22.39
C GLY A 96 4.77 0.33 21.78
N ILE A 97 4.66 -0.72 22.61
CA ILE A 97 4.49 -2.10 22.14
C ILE A 97 3.19 -2.26 21.35
N CYS A 98 2.08 -1.71 21.86
CA CYS A 98 0.79 -1.75 21.17
C CYS A 98 0.86 -1.04 19.81
N SER A 99 1.46 0.15 19.75
CA SER A 99 1.67 0.89 18.50
C SER A 99 2.53 0.10 17.52
N ALA A 100 3.65 -0.47 17.96
CA ALA A 100 4.53 -1.28 17.14
C ALA A 100 3.82 -2.52 16.56
N ARG A 101 3.10 -3.27 17.40
CA ARG A 101 2.30 -4.43 16.96
C ARG A 101 1.25 -4.03 15.94
N HIS A 102 0.55 -2.93 16.19
CA HIS A 102 -0.49 -2.45 15.28
C HIS A 102 0.09 -2.02 13.92
N ASN A 103 1.26 -1.39 13.91
CA ASN A 103 1.96 -1.02 12.68
C ASN A 103 2.41 -2.25 11.88
N THR A 104 2.98 -3.25 12.55
CA THR A 104 3.40 -4.52 11.90
C THR A 104 2.22 -5.21 11.22
N GLN A 105 1.07 -5.34 11.90
CA GLN A 105 -0.13 -5.95 11.33
C GLN A 105 -0.61 -5.25 10.05
N ILE A 106 -0.33 -3.96 9.91
CA ILE A 106 -0.79 -3.18 8.76
C ILE A 106 0.18 -3.22 7.62
N ILE A 107 1.47 -3.23 7.93
CA ILE A 107 2.49 -3.56 6.94
C ILE A 107 2.18 -4.93 6.34
N GLU A 108 1.77 -5.91 7.14
CA GLU A 108 1.34 -7.22 6.65
C GLU A 108 0.09 -7.15 5.78
N LYS A 109 -0.94 -6.38 6.16
CA LYS A 109 -2.14 -6.17 5.33
C LYS A 109 -1.80 -5.50 4.00
N HIS A 110 -0.97 -4.45 3.99
CA HIS A 110 -0.50 -3.82 2.77
C HIS A 110 0.32 -4.78 1.90
N LYS A 111 1.20 -5.59 2.49
CA LYS A 111 1.96 -6.63 1.77
C LYS A 111 1.02 -7.67 1.14
N LYS A 112 0.01 -8.12 1.88
CA LYS A 112 -0.99 -9.07 1.39
C LYS A 112 -1.76 -8.49 0.20
N LEU A 113 -2.26 -7.25 0.32
CA LEU A 113 -2.95 -6.55 -0.78
C LEU A 113 -2.05 -6.38 -2.00
N ALA A 114 -0.81 -5.96 -1.77
CA ALA A 114 0.17 -5.73 -2.83
C ALA A 114 0.49 -7.00 -3.60
N ARG A 115 0.72 -8.11 -2.88
CA ARG A 115 0.97 -9.43 -3.47
C ARG A 115 -0.22 -9.92 -4.26
N ASP A 116 -1.43 -9.77 -3.72
CA ASP A 116 -2.66 -10.15 -4.42
C ASP A 116 -2.87 -9.37 -5.71
N ASN A 117 -2.69 -8.05 -5.66
CA ASN A 117 -2.77 -7.19 -6.83
C ASN A 117 -1.74 -7.57 -7.89
N TYR A 118 -0.49 -7.84 -7.49
CA TYR A 118 0.54 -8.32 -8.40
C TYR A 118 0.15 -9.66 -9.04
N LEU A 119 -0.36 -10.62 -8.26
CA LEU A 119 -0.81 -11.92 -8.78
C LEU A 119 -1.99 -11.76 -9.74
N ALA A 120 -2.94 -10.87 -9.46
CA ALA A 120 -4.06 -10.59 -10.36
C ALA A 120 -3.59 -10.01 -11.70
N ILE A 121 -2.68 -9.04 -11.67
CA ILE A 121 -2.08 -8.46 -12.89
C ILE A 121 -1.28 -9.52 -13.64
N ARG A 122 -0.48 -10.33 -12.94
CA ARG A 122 0.29 -11.41 -13.53
C ARG A 122 -0.60 -12.44 -14.23
N ARG A 123 -1.69 -12.89 -13.59
CA ARG A 123 -2.65 -13.82 -14.22
C ARG A 123 -3.32 -13.22 -15.46
N PHE A 124 -3.65 -11.94 -15.41
CA PHE A 124 -4.13 -11.22 -16.60
C PHE A 124 -3.09 -11.26 -17.72
N CYS A 125 -1.80 -11.07 -17.38
CA CYS A 125 -0.72 -11.14 -18.34
C CYS A 125 -0.50 -12.54 -18.92
N GLU A 126 -0.53 -13.58 -18.09
CA GLU A 126 -0.40 -14.97 -18.53
C GLU A 126 -1.55 -15.39 -19.45
N THR A 127 -2.78 -14.97 -19.15
CA THR A 127 -3.98 -15.30 -19.93
C THR A 127 -4.02 -14.60 -21.29
N ASN A 128 -3.44 -13.41 -21.40
CA ASN A 128 -3.47 -12.56 -22.59
C ASN A 128 -2.12 -12.45 -23.31
N SER A 129 -1.22 -13.41 -23.09
CA SER A 129 0.20 -13.36 -23.50
C SER A 129 0.44 -12.98 -24.97
N HIS A 130 -0.46 -13.34 -25.89
CA HIS A 130 -0.33 -13.09 -27.32
C HIS A 130 -0.75 -11.68 -27.79
N LYS A 131 -1.45 -10.90 -26.96
CA LYS A 131 -1.95 -9.56 -27.32
C LYS A 131 -1.71 -8.51 -26.23
N ILE A 132 -0.77 -8.77 -25.33
CA ILE A 132 -0.57 -7.90 -24.19
C ILE A 132 0.17 -6.63 -24.57
N SER A 133 -0.35 -5.48 -24.15
CA SER A 133 0.25 -4.17 -24.32
C SER A 133 0.27 -3.44 -22.99
N LYS A 134 1.18 -2.47 -22.85
CA LYS A 134 1.24 -1.61 -21.65
C LYS A 134 -0.13 -1.00 -21.37
N HIS A 135 -0.80 -0.48 -22.40
CA HIS A 135 -2.12 0.13 -22.29
C HIS A 135 -3.20 -0.85 -21.79
N SER A 136 -3.22 -2.10 -22.26
CA SER A 136 -4.20 -3.09 -21.79
C SER A 136 -3.99 -3.45 -20.32
N VAL A 137 -2.74 -3.51 -19.87
CA VAL A 137 -2.40 -3.73 -18.45
C VAL A 137 -2.76 -2.52 -17.59
N VAL A 138 -2.49 -1.29 -18.04
CA VAL A 138 -2.89 -0.06 -17.35
C VAL A 138 -4.40 -0.03 -17.15
N LYS A 139 -5.17 -0.29 -18.22
CA LYS A 139 -6.63 -0.33 -18.13
C LYS A 139 -7.13 -1.40 -17.18
N PHE A 140 -6.53 -2.59 -17.20
CA PHE A 140 -6.86 -3.64 -16.23
C PHE A 140 -6.58 -3.20 -14.77
N ILE A 141 -5.47 -2.50 -14.53
CA ILE A 141 -5.16 -1.95 -13.21
C ILE A 141 -6.22 -0.95 -12.77
N GLU A 142 -6.62 -0.03 -13.64
CA GLU A 142 -7.64 0.99 -13.33
C GLU A 142 -9.02 0.37 -13.08
N ASP A 143 -9.40 -0.65 -13.85
CA ASP A 143 -10.75 -1.24 -13.79
C ASP A 143 -10.91 -2.27 -12.66
N PHE A 144 -9.85 -3.03 -12.33
CA PHE A 144 -9.95 -4.22 -11.45
C PHE A 144 -9.00 -4.23 -10.25
N VAL A 145 -7.90 -3.47 -10.29
CA VAL A 145 -6.93 -3.41 -9.17
C VAL A 145 -7.21 -2.21 -8.28
N LEU A 146 -7.53 -1.07 -8.90
CA LEU A 146 -7.96 0.15 -8.24
C LEU A 146 -9.48 0.14 -8.07
N LEU A 147 -9.92 -0.24 -6.87
CA LEU A 147 -11.34 -0.19 -6.54
C LEU A 147 -11.84 1.26 -6.51
N LYS A 148 -13.08 1.48 -6.97
CA LYS A 148 -13.70 2.81 -7.04
C LYS A 148 -13.88 3.44 -5.65
N GLU A 149 -13.98 2.59 -4.64
CA GLU A 149 -14.09 2.93 -3.22
C GLU A 149 -12.79 3.50 -2.65
N TYR A 150 -11.66 3.33 -3.34
CA TYR A 150 -10.37 3.80 -2.85
C TYR A 150 -10.19 5.30 -3.09
N PRO A 151 -9.83 6.08 -2.05
CA PRO A 151 -9.41 7.46 -2.26
C PRO A 151 -8.08 7.50 -3.02
N LYS A 152 -7.86 8.58 -3.80
CA LYS A 152 -6.67 8.74 -4.66
C LYS A 152 -5.34 8.43 -3.95
N LEU A 153 -5.16 8.93 -2.72
CA LEU A 153 -3.95 8.68 -1.93
C LEU A 153 -3.77 7.20 -1.56
N PHE A 154 -4.86 6.49 -1.29
CA PHE A 154 -4.80 5.05 -1.02
C PHE A 154 -4.51 4.24 -2.29
N SER A 155 -5.10 4.63 -3.42
CA SER A 155 -4.78 4.06 -4.74
C SER A 155 -3.29 4.22 -5.06
N GLN A 156 -2.74 5.40 -4.85
CA GLN A 156 -1.32 5.68 -5.03
C GLN A 156 -0.43 4.81 -4.12
N SER A 157 -0.76 4.74 -2.83
CA SER A 157 -0.04 3.88 -1.87
C SER A 157 -0.10 2.41 -2.27
N THR A 158 -1.27 1.94 -2.67
CA THR A 158 -1.50 0.55 -3.12
C THR A 158 -0.63 0.22 -4.32
N LEU A 159 -0.60 1.07 -5.36
CA LEU A 159 0.26 0.88 -6.54
C LEU A 159 1.74 0.87 -6.16
N SER A 160 2.18 1.77 -5.28
CA SER A 160 3.56 1.81 -4.78
C SER A 160 3.96 0.51 -4.08
N HIS A 161 3.08 -0.02 -3.22
CA HIS A 161 3.30 -1.30 -2.55
C HIS A 161 3.26 -2.48 -3.53
N THR A 162 2.33 -2.50 -4.49
CA THR A 162 2.26 -3.52 -5.54
C THR A 162 3.52 -3.52 -6.41
N ARG A 163 4.05 -2.35 -6.77
CA ARG A 163 5.32 -2.23 -7.50
C ARG A 163 6.48 -2.87 -6.74
N LYS A 164 6.54 -2.68 -5.41
CA LYS A 164 7.54 -3.29 -4.52
C LYS A 164 7.37 -4.81 -4.36
N ALA A 165 6.18 -5.35 -4.64
CA ALA A 165 5.90 -6.78 -4.59
C ALA A 165 6.36 -7.54 -5.84
N ILE A 166 6.69 -6.83 -6.94
CA ILE A 166 7.24 -7.45 -8.15
C ILE A 166 8.62 -8.06 -7.83
N PRO A 167 8.86 -9.33 -8.16
CA PRO A 167 10.16 -9.97 -7.96
C PRO A 167 11.31 -9.20 -8.63
N LYS A 168 12.50 -9.30 -8.06
CA LYS A 168 13.70 -8.71 -8.67
C LYS A 168 14.05 -9.46 -9.97
N LYS A 169 14.60 -8.73 -10.94
CA LYS A 169 15.12 -9.30 -12.18
C LYS A 169 16.13 -10.39 -11.82
N GLN A 170 16.01 -11.57 -12.42
CA GLN A 170 16.83 -12.78 -12.15
C GLN A 170 16.52 -13.54 -10.84
N SER A 171 15.45 -13.19 -10.12
CA SER A 171 14.97 -14.06 -9.03
C SER A 171 14.29 -15.33 -9.61
N PRO A 172 14.30 -16.45 -8.88
CA PRO A 172 13.60 -17.67 -9.32
C PRO A 172 12.08 -17.48 -9.46
N GLU A 173 11.52 -16.43 -8.86
CA GLU A 173 10.11 -16.04 -8.96
C GLU A 173 9.84 -15.06 -10.12
N SER A 174 10.86 -14.66 -10.89
CA SER A 174 10.73 -13.67 -11.95
C SER A 174 9.88 -14.17 -13.12
N PHE A 175 9.06 -13.27 -13.66
CA PHE A 175 8.15 -13.53 -14.76
C PHE A 175 8.49 -12.68 -16.00
N ILE A 176 8.22 -13.21 -17.19
CA ILE A 176 8.64 -12.63 -18.48
C ILE A 176 8.09 -11.20 -18.66
N HIS A 177 6.89 -10.92 -18.15
CA HIS A 177 6.26 -9.60 -18.27
C HIS A 177 6.45 -8.69 -17.04
N ASP A 178 7.36 -9.00 -16.10
CA ASP A 178 7.55 -8.18 -14.89
C ASP A 178 7.97 -6.73 -15.19
N SER A 179 8.74 -6.50 -16.25
CA SER A 179 9.09 -5.15 -16.70
C SER A 179 7.87 -4.40 -17.22
N LEU A 180 7.03 -5.06 -18.03
CA LEU A 180 5.79 -4.50 -18.56
C LEU A 180 4.81 -4.15 -17.43
N ILE A 181 4.67 -5.05 -16.44
CA ILE A 181 3.84 -4.82 -15.25
C ILE A 181 4.34 -3.61 -14.47
N ARG A 182 5.66 -3.46 -14.30
CA ARG A 182 6.26 -2.32 -13.60
C ARG A 182 5.96 -1.00 -14.31
N GLU A 183 6.15 -0.94 -15.63
CA GLU A 183 5.86 0.24 -16.45
C GLU A 183 4.36 0.56 -16.44
N ALA A 184 3.49 -0.45 -16.50
CA ALA A 184 2.05 -0.25 -16.42
C ALA A 184 1.61 0.27 -15.04
N ILE A 185 2.19 -0.21 -13.94
CA ILE A 185 1.92 0.33 -12.60
C ILE A 185 2.39 1.78 -12.48
N GLU A 186 3.54 2.12 -13.06
CA GLU A 186 4.04 3.50 -13.05
C GLU A 186 3.12 4.43 -13.84
N SER A 187 2.66 4.03 -15.02
CA SER A 187 1.67 4.82 -15.76
C SER A 187 0.31 4.90 -15.07
N ALA A 188 -0.16 3.81 -14.45
CA ALA A 188 -1.38 3.85 -13.64
C ALA A 188 -1.22 4.78 -12.42
N PHE A 189 -0.02 4.86 -11.84
CA PHE A 189 0.29 5.74 -10.72
C PHE A 189 0.14 7.21 -11.10
N ASP A 190 0.70 7.61 -12.25
CA ASP A 190 0.58 8.98 -12.76
C ASP A 190 -0.88 9.34 -13.08
N ARG A 191 -1.64 8.37 -13.62
CA ARG A 191 -3.05 8.53 -13.99
C ARG A 191 -4.00 8.70 -12.81
N VAL A 192 -3.64 8.29 -11.58
CA VAL A 192 -4.50 8.44 -10.38
C VAL A 192 -4.95 9.89 -10.16
N PHE A 193 -4.09 10.86 -10.48
CA PHE A 193 -4.37 12.29 -10.27
C PHE A 193 -4.81 13.03 -11.53
N MET A 194 -4.59 12.45 -12.70
CA MET A 194 -4.99 13.03 -13.98
C MET A 194 -6.51 13.14 -14.12
N SER A 195 -6.92 14.21 -14.78
CA SER A 195 -8.29 14.38 -15.27
C SER A 195 -8.58 13.45 -16.45
N ASP A 196 -9.86 13.17 -16.72
CA ASP A 196 -10.26 12.35 -17.87
C ASP A 196 -9.80 12.93 -19.22
N ARG A 197 -9.62 14.25 -19.29
CA ARG A 197 -9.12 14.93 -20.48
C ARG A 197 -7.63 14.63 -20.69
N GLU A 198 -6.81 14.80 -19.66
CA GLU A 198 -5.38 14.50 -19.70
C GLU A 198 -5.13 13.03 -20.04
N ARG A 199 -5.92 12.11 -19.47
CA ARG A 199 -5.85 10.68 -19.79
C ARG A 199 -6.08 10.40 -21.28
N ARG A 200 -7.11 11.03 -21.88
CA ARG A 200 -7.39 10.88 -23.32
C ARG A 200 -6.28 11.46 -24.19
N GLU A 201 -5.69 12.58 -23.78
CA GLU A 201 -4.55 13.19 -24.49
C GLU A 201 -3.32 12.28 -24.45
N GLU A 202 -3.04 11.64 -23.31
CA GLU A 202 -1.96 10.65 -23.19
C GLU A 202 -2.21 9.39 -24.02
N ASP A 203 -3.43 8.83 -23.98
CA ASP A 203 -3.79 7.66 -24.78
C ASP A 203 -3.65 7.93 -26.29
N GLN A 204 -3.99 9.16 -26.72
CA GLN A 204 -3.75 9.58 -28.10
C GLN A 204 -2.25 9.69 -28.42
N LYS A 205 -1.44 10.24 -27.51
CA LYS A 205 0.02 10.33 -27.70
C LYS A 205 0.68 8.95 -27.75
N GLU A 206 0.32 8.04 -26.85
CA GLU A 206 0.86 6.67 -26.81
C GLU A 206 0.46 5.87 -28.07
N SER A 207 -0.79 5.98 -28.52
CA SER A 207 -1.25 5.31 -29.74
C SER A 207 -0.62 5.87 -31.02
N LEU A 208 -0.30 7.16 -31.05
CA LEU A 208 0.48 7.78 -32.14
C LEU A 208 1.95 7.38 -32.11
N ALA A 209 2.55 7.26 -30.91
CA ALA A 209 3.93 6.83 -30.74
C ALA A 209 4.13 5.36 -31.17
N SER A 210 3.22 4.45 -30.79
CA SER A 210 3.28 3.05 -31.19
C SER A 210 3.15 2.86 -32.71
N LYS A 211 2.38 3.72 -33.38
CA LYS A 211 2.27 3.71 -34.85
C LYS A 211 3.55 4.16 -35.56
N LYS A 212 4.33 5.08 -34.95
CA LYS A 212 5.58 5.58 -35.52
C LYS A 212 6.77 4.62 -35.34
N THR A 213 6.78 3.80 -34.28
CA THR A 213 7.86 2.85 -34.00
C THR A 213 7.71 1.48 -34.68
N GLY A 214 6.68 1.26 -35.50
CA GLY A 214 6.47 0.00 -36.23
C GLY A 214 6.19 -1.21 -35.33
N THR A 215 5.94 -1.00 -34.04
CA THR A 215 5.51 -2.05 -33.11
C THR A 215 4.00 -2.20 -33.26
N PRO A 216 3.48 -3.35 -33.75
CA PRO A 216 2.07 -3.45 -34.09
C PRO A 216 1.19 -3.37 -32.84
N SER A 217 0.55 -2.21 -32.67
CA SER A 217 -0.70 -2.08 -31.91
C SER A 217 -1.75 -2.91 -32.66
N ALA A 218 -2.08 -4.08 -32.14
CA ALA A 218 -2.99 -5.03 -32.77
C ALA A 218 -4.32 -4.35 -33.18
N TYR A 219 -4.51 -4.28 -34.50
CA TYR A 219 -5.76 -4.30 -35.25
C TYR A 219 -7.03 -3.78 -34.55
N SER A 220 -7.37 -2.52 -34.84
CA SER A 220 -8.76 -2.10 -35.01
C SER A 220 -9.25 -2.72 -36.33
N GLY A 221 -9.79 -3.93 -36.26
CA GLY A 221 -10.63 -4.49 -37.32
C GLY A 221 -12.01 -3.86 -37.20
N SER A 222 -12.23 -2.73 -37.87
CA SER A 222 -13.59 -2.30 -38.21
C SER A 222 -13.99 -3.04 -39.47
N ALA A 223 -14.96 -3.94 -39.32
CA ALA A 223 -15.66 -4.56 -40.42
C ALA A 223 -16.43 -3.48 -41.17
N ASP A 224 -15.92 -3.08 -42.34
CA ASP A 224 -16.67 -2.37 -43.38
C ASP A 224 -15.94 -2.60 -44.70
N ASN A 225 -16.19 -3.76 -45.31
CA ASN A 225 -16.13 -4.00 -46.75
C ASN A 225 -16.63 -5.42 -47.05
N LEU A 226 -17.91 -5.63 -46.75
CA LEU A 226 -18.74 -6.63 -47.41
C LEU A 226 -19.86 -5.85 -48.08
N LEU A 227 -19.59 -5.33 -49.28
CA LEU A 227 -20.53 -5.08 -50.37
C LEU A 227 -19.75 -4.44 -51.53
N LEU A 228 -19.92 -5.03 -52.72
CA LEU A 228 -19.40 -4.62 -54.04
C LEU A 228 -18.01 -5.14 -54.44
N ARG A 229 -17.95 -6.43 -54.81
CA ARG A 229 -17.88 -6.86 -56.22
C ARG A 229 -17.85 -8.38 -56.33
#